data_AF-A0A861SCP8-F1
#
_entry.id   AF-A0A861SCP8-F1
#
_cell.length_a   1.000
_cell.length_b   1.000
_cell.length_c   1.000
_cell.angle_alpha   90.00
_cell.angle_beta   90.00
_cell.angle_gamma   90.00
#
_symmetry.space_group_name_H-M   'P 1'
#
loop_
_entity.id
_entity.type
_entity.pdbx_description
1 polymer ?
#
loop_
_entity_poly.entity_id
_entity_poly.type
_entity_poly.pdbx_seq_one_letter_code
_entity_poly.pdbx_strand_id
1 'polypeptide(L)'
;VGKQPIRETNIYMYLYFVFFIIFGSFFTLNLFIGVIIDNFNEQKKKAGGSLEMFMTEGQKKYYNAMKKMGSKKPLKAIPRPR
;
A
#
# COMPACT_ATOMS: atom_id res chain seq x y z
N VAL A 1 43.80 -10.03 -12.59
CA VAL A 1 43.03 -11.01 -13.40
C VAL A 1 43.87 -12.26 -13.56
N GLY A 2 43.28 -13.47 -13.48
CA GLY A 2 44.02 -14.73 -13.63
C GLY A 2 44.76 -15.24 -12.39
N LYS A 3 44.49 -14.71 -11.19
CA LYS A 3 45.02 -15.21 -9.91
C LYS A 3 43.89 -15.83 -9.10
N GLN A 4 44.17 -16.93 -8.38
CA GLN A 4 43.20 -17.55 -7.47
C GLN A 4 42.89 -16.59 -6.29
N PRO A 5 41.61 -16.42 -5.89
CA PRO A 5 41.26 -15.57 -4.76
C PRO A 5 41.73 -16.18 -3.44
N ILE A 6 42.26 -15.32 -2.57
CA ILE A 6 42.65 -15.65 -1.20
C ILE A 6 41.58 -15.08 -0.27
N ARG A 7 41.19 -15.83 0.76
CA ARG A 7 40.19 -15.38 1.74
C ARG A 7 40.61 -14.04 2.36
N GLU A 8 39.67 -13.10 2.42
CA GLU A 8 39.85 -11.76 3.01
C GLU A 8 41.01 -10.94 2.41
N THR A 9 41.44 -11.24 1.18
CA THR A 9 42.53 -10.51 0.52
C THR A 9 42.25 -9.02 0.33
N ASN A 10 40.97 -8.62 0.31
CA ASN A 10 40.54 -7.23 0.16
C ASN A 10 39.30 -6.93 1.00
N ILE A 11 39.49 -6.88 2.31
CA ILE A 11 38.42 -6.59 3.29
C ILE A 11 37.75 -5.21 3.06
N TYR A 12 38.46 -4.25 2.48
CA TYR A 12 37.90 -2.92 2.19
C TYR A 12 36.75 -2.95 1.17
N MET A 13 36.61 -4.03 0.40
CA MET A 13 35.48 -4.20 -0.53
C MET A 13 34.13 -4.32 0.19
N TYR A 14 34.09 -4.64 1.48
CA TYR A 14 32.83 -4.55 2.25
C TYR A 14 32.30 -3.11 2.30
N LEU A 15 33.17 -2.09 2.33
CA LEU A 15 32.75 -0.68 2.34
C LEU A 15 32.02 -0.29 1.05
N TYR A 16 32.41 -0.86 -0.09
CA TYR A 16 31.68 -0.66 -1.35
C TYR A 16 30.22 -1.11 -1.21
N PHE A 17 29.98 -2.31 -0.67
CA PHE A 17 28.63 -2.82 -0.46
C PHE A 17 27.86 -2.02 0.60
N VAL A 18 28.53 -1.56 1.66
CA VAL A 18 27.89 -0.70 2.68
C VAL A 18 27.38 0.60 2.06
N PHE A 19 28.22 1.32 1.30
CA PHE A 19 27.80 2.54 0.61
C PHE A 19 26.73 2.26 -0.45
N PHE A 20 26.85 1.16 -1.19
CA PHE A 20 25.82 0.75 -2.15
C PHE A 20 24.48 0.44 -1.48
N ILE A 21 24.45 -0.19 -0.31
CA ILE A 21 23.20 -0.45 0.42
C ILE A 21 22.60 0.87 0.93
N ILE A 22 23.41 1.76 1.47
CA ILE A 22 22.94 3.06 1.97
C ILE A 22 22.41 3.91 0.81
N PHE A 23 23.20 4.13 -0.23
CA PHE A 23 22.83 5.02 -1.33
C PHE A 23 21.91 4.35 -2.36
N GLY A 24 22.19 3.10 -2.71
CA GLY A 24 21.39 2.32 -3.64
C GLY A 24 20.07 1.93 -2.99
N SER A 25 20.06 1.08 -1.97
CA SER A 25 18.80 0.51 -1.45
C SER A 25 17.92 1.54 -0.75
N PHE A 26 18.48 2.39 0.12
CA PHE A 26 17.64 3.33 0.90
C PHE A 26 16.98 4.38 -0.01
N PHE A 27 17.74 5.01 -0.92
CA PHE A 27 17.15 6.00 -1.82
C PHE A 27 16.26 5.36 -2.88
N THR A 28 16.67 4.24 -3.48
CA THR A 28 15.83 3.59 -4.51
C THR A 28 14.51 3.11 -3.93
N LEU A 29 14.49 2.48 -2.74
CA LEU A 29 13.25 2.04 -2.11
C LEU A 29 12.35 3.22 -1.73
N ASN A 30 12.91 4.25 -1.10
CA ASN A 30 12.12 5.41 -0.70
C ASN A 30 11.54 6.16 -1.91
N LEU A 31 12.33 6.34 -2.97
CA LEU A 31 11.85 6.96 -4.21
C LEU A 31 10.78 6.08 -4.89
N PHE A 32 11.01 4.77 -4.94
CA PHE A 32 10.08 3.83 -5.57
C PHE A 32 8.72 3.83 -4.86
N ILE A 33 8.72 3.74 -3.51
CA ILE A 33 7.50 3.83 -2.71
C ILE A 33 6.82 5.19 -2.90
N GLY A 34 7.58 6.29 -2.94
CA GLY A 34 7.05 7.62 -3.20
C GLY A 34 6.31 7.70 -4.54
N VAL A 35 6.95 7.27 -5.63
CA VAL A 35 6.34 7.28 -6.98
C VAL A 35 5.10 6.39 -7.03
N ILE A 36 5.15 5.21 -6.41
CA ILE A 36 3.99 4.32 -6.32
C ILE A 36 2.84 5.02 -5.59
N ILE A 37 3.08 5.55 -4.39
CA ILE A 37 2.04 6.21 -3.58
C ILE A 37 1.45 7.41 -4.32
N ASP A 38 2.30 8.22 -4.96
CA ASP A 38 1.85 9.38 -5.74
C ASP A 38 0.97 8.96 -6.91
N ASN A 39 1.38 7.92 -7.65
CA ASN A 39 0.57 7.38 -8.74
C ASN A 39 -0.76 6.81 -8.24
N PHE A 40 -0.75 6.06 -7.13
CA PHE A 40 -1.96 5.56 -6.48
C PHE A 40 -2.88 6.69 -6.03
N ASN A 41 -2.34 7.78 -5.48
CA ASN A 41 -3.12 8.96 -5.09
C ASN A 41 -3.71 9.68 -6.30
N GLU A 42 -2.98 9.76 -7.40
CA GLU A 42 -3.49 10.33 -8.65
C GLU A 42 -4.65 9.49 -9.22
N GLN A 43 -4.47 8.17 -9.29
CA GLN A 43 -5.53 7.24 -9.71
C GLN A 43 -6.73 7.32 -8.78
N LYS A 44 -6.52 7.38 -7.46
CA LYS A 44 -7.58 7.54 -6.46
C LYS A 44 -8.40 8.82 -6.68
N LYS A 45 -7.75 9.94 -6.99
CA LYS A 45 -8.43 11.21 -7.29
C LYS A 45 -9.26 11.12 -8.57
N LYS A 46 -8.70 10.52 -9.64
CA LYS A 46 -9.41 10.32 -10.92
C LYS A 46 -10.61 9.36 -10.78
N ALA A 47 -10.45 8.33 -9.96
CA ALA A 47 -11.47 7.32 -9.72
C ALA A 47 -12.51 7.73 -8.67
N GLY A 48 -12.51 8.95 -8.12
CA GLY A 48 -13.52 9.40 -7.14
C GLY A 48 -13.32 8.91 -5.70
N GLY A 49 -12.28 8.12 -5.42
CA GLY A 49 -11.94 7.64 -4.07
C GLY A 49 -11.29 6.27 -4.06
N SER A 50 -10.76 5.84 -2.90
CA SER A 50 -10.05 4.55 -2.79
C SER A 50 -10.98 3.36 -2.97
N LEU A 51 -12.20 3.47 -2.43
CA LEU A 51 -13.23 2.44 -2.61
C LEU A 51 -13.58 2.26 -4.09
N GLU A 52 -13.58 3.34 -4.86
CA GLU A 52 -13.98 3.29 -6.26
C GLU A 52 -12.92 2.67 -7.18
N MET A 53 -11.65 2.79 -6.81
CA MET A 53 -10.52 2.27 -7.58
C MET A 53 -10.31 0.76 -7.43
N PHE A 54 -10.68 0.18 -6.28
CA PHE A 54 -10.40 -1.23 -5.98
C PHE A 54 -11.63 -2.15 -5.98
N MET A 55 -12.84 -1.59 -6.14
CA MET A 55 -14.09 -2.35 -6.03
C MET A 55 -14.82 -2.39 -7.36
N THR A 56 -15.41 -3.54 -7.68
CA THR A 56 -16.33 -3.68 -8.81
C THR A 56 -17.66 -2.99 -8.52
N GLU A 57 -18.45 -2.69 -9.56
CA GLU A 57 -19.75 -2.01 -9.41
C GLU A 57 -20.72 -2.75 -8.48
N GLY A 58 -20.77 -4.09 -8.55
CA GLY A 58 -21.61 -4.90 -7.67
C GLY A 58 -21.22 -4.77 -6.20
N GLN A 59 -19.91 -4.80 -5.91
CA GLN A 59 -19.40 -4.63 -4.56
C GLN A 59 -19.64 -3.22 -4.02
N LYS A 60 -19.55 -2.18 -4.87
CA LYS A 60 -19.90 -0.80 -4.51
C LYS A 60 -21.36 -0.68 -4.07
N LYS A 61 -22.29 -1.28 -4.83
CA LYS A 61 -23.73 -1.30 -4.49
C LYS A 61 -23.98 -1.95 -3.13
N TYR A 62 -23.35 -3.10 -2.88
CA TYR A 62 -23.46 -3.82 -1.60
C TYR A 62 -22.91 -3.00 -0.43
N TYR A 63 -21.72 -2.42 -0.57
CA TYR A 63 -21.12 -1.55 0.45
C TYR A 63 -22.03 -0.36 0.80
N ASN A 64 -22.58 0.32 -0.20
CA ASN A 64 -23.48 1.46 0.01
C ASN A 64 -24.77 1.05 0.74
N ALA A 65 -25.33 -0.12 0.42
CA ALA A 65 -26.50 -0.66 1.11
C ALA A 65 -26.21 -0.94 2.60
N MET A 66 -25.08 -1.60 2.90
CA MET A 66 -24.66 -1.88 4.27
C MET A 66 -24.42 -0.59 5.07
N LYS A 67 -23.71 0.38 4.48
CA LYS A 67 -23.44 1.68 5.12
C LYS A 67 -24.74 2.42 5.46
N LYS A 68 -25.72 2.41 4.54
CA LYS A 68 -27.03 3.02 4.75
C LYS A 68 -27.83 2.32 5.85
N MET A 69 -27.78 0.98 5.89
CA MET A 69 -28.43 0.19 6.93
C MET A 69 -27.88 0.51 8.32
N GLY A 70 -26.55 0.60 8.48
CA GLY A 70 -25.92 0.98 9.75
C GLY A 70 -26.27 2.39 10.24
N SER A 71 -26.57 3.31 9.32
CA SER A 71 -26.97 4.69 9.66
C SER A 71 -28.46 4.85 10.04
N LYS A 72 -29.30 3.84 9.79
CA LYS A 72 -30.73 3.91 10.09
C LYS A 72 -30.98 3.55 11.55
N LYS A 73 -31.65 4.44 12.30
CA LYS A 73 -32.11 4.12 13.67
C LYS A 73 -33.15 2.99 13.60
N PRO A 74 -33.09 2.01 14.53
CA PRO A 74 -34.09 0.96 14.57
C PRO A 74 -35.47 1.57 14.86
N LEU A 75 -36.51 1.00 14.23
CA LEU A 75 -37.88 1.33 14.58
C LEU A 75 -38.17 0.82 16.00
N LYS A 76 -38.96 1.59 16.76
CA LYS A 76 -39.42 1.13 18.07
C LYS A 76 -40.19 -0.18 17.89
N ALA A 77 -39.92 -1.15 18.76
CA ALA A 77 -40.64 -2.41 18.78
C ALA A 77 -42.15 -2.16 18.90
N ILE A 78 -42.94 -2.98 18.20
CA ILE A 78 -44.40 -2.91 18.26
C ILE A 78 -44.85 -3.08 19.72
N PRO A 79 -45.76 -2.24 20.24
CA PRO A 79 -46.24 -2.36 21.60
C PRO A 79 -46.92 -3.72 21.80
N ARG A 80 -46.77 -4.30 22.99
CA ARG A 80 -47.38 -5.60 23.30
C ARG A 80 -48.92 -5.51 23.22
N PRO A 81 -49.61 -6.52 22.64
CA PRO A 81 -51.07 -6.60 22.68
C PRO A 81 -51.61 -6.57 24.12
N ARG A 82 -52.82 -6.04 24.31
CA ARG A 82 -53.53 -6.06 25.61
C ARG A 82 -54.12 -7.44 25.88
#